data_AF-U2UXM9-F1
#
_entry.id   AF-U2UXM9-F1
#
_cell.length_a   1.000
_cell.length_b   1.000
_cell.length_c   1.000
_cell.angle_alpha   90.00
_cell.angle_beta   90.00
_cell.angle_gamma   90.00
#
_symmetry.space_group_name_H-M   'P 1'
#
loop_
_entity.id
_entity.type
_entity.pdbx_description
1 polymer ?
#
loop_
_entity_poly.entity_id
_entity_poly.type
_entity_poly.pdbx_seq_one_letter_code
_entity_poly.pdbx_strand_id
1 'polypeptide(L)' 'MLPLLTNAQIFGVDLEEAGLADTVIRLFREELAGAGAVRETLKKYADGYYPG' A
#
# COMPACT_ATOMS: atom_id res chain seq x y z
N MET A 1 -6.83 11.93 6.06
CA MET A 1 -5.71 11.23 5.38
C MET A 1 -4.78 12.20 4.65
N LEU A 2 -5.29 13.27 4.03
CA LEU A 2 -4.52 14.15 3.15
C LEU A 2 -3.26 14.87 3.70
N PRO A 3 -3.07 15.19 5.00
CA PRO A 3 -1.75 15.70 5.40
C PRO A 3 -0.69 14.60 5.56
N LEU A 4 -1.08 13.32 5.60
CA LEU A 4 -0.12 12.23 5.77
C LEU A 4 0.51 11.85 4.43
N LEU A 5 -0.30 11.59 3.40
CA LEU A 5 0.18 11.06 2.12
C LEU A 5 1.00 12.08 1.30
N THR A 6 0.79 13.38 1.51
CA THR A 6 1.56 14.45 0.88
C THR A 6 2.82 14.82 1.69
N ASN A 7 3.03 14.21 2.87
CA ASN A 7 4.14 14.57 3.74
C ASN A 7 5.45 13.92 3.26
N ALA A 8 6.20 14.68 2.46
CA ALA A 8 7.50 14.28 1.95
C ALA A 8 8.56 14.03 3.05
N GLN A 9 8.38 14.53 4.28
CA GLN A 9 9.29 14.19 5.39
C GLN A 9 9.12 12.76 5.89
N ILE A 10 7.95 12.16 5.69
CA ILE A 10 7.66 10.77 6.08
C ILE A 10 7.97 9.83 4.90
N PHE A 11 7.51 10.19 3.70
CA PHE A 11 7.55 9.31 2.54
C PHE A 11 8.70 9.60 1.55
N GLY A 12 9.47 10.67 1.79
CA GLY A 12 10.53 11.14 0.89
C GLY A 12 10.02 11.91 -0.33
N VAL A 13 8.73 11.78 -0.67
CA VAL A 13 8.03 12.48 -1.75
C VAL A 13 6.58 12.77 -1.34
N ASP A 14 5.93 13.69 -2.05
CA ASP A 14 4.47 13.79 -2.03
C ASP A 14 3.88 12.62 -2.84
N LEU A 15 3.10 11.74 -2.20
CA LEU A 15 2.55 10.56 -2.85
C LEU A 15 1.41 10.88 -3.84
N GLU A 16 0.70 12.00 -3.68
CA GLU A 16 -0.34 12.43 -4.64
C GLU A 16 0.34 12.93 -5.92
N GLU A 17 1.33 13.81 -5.80
CA GLU A 17 2.09 14.33 -6.95
C GLU A 17 2.84 13.21 -7.68
N ALA A 18 3.36 12.22 -6.94
CA ALA A 18 4.02 11.05 -7.51
C ALA A 18 3.04 10.03 -8.13
N GLY A 19 1.71 10.21 -8.00
CA GLY A 19 0.71 9.26 -8.50
C GLY A 19 0.69 7.93 -7.74
N LEU A 20 1.17 7.90 -6.50
CA LEU A 20 1.29 6.71 -5.65
C LEU A 20 0.23 6.62 -4.55
N ALA A 21 -0.45 7.71 -4.24
CA ALA A 21 -1.41 7.79 -3.13
C ALA A 21 -2.49 6.69 -3.19
N ASP A 22 -3.13 6.52 -4.34
CA ASP A 22 -4.17 5.50 -4.54
C ASP A 22 -3.64 4.07 -4.36
N THR A 23 -2.40 3.82 -4.79
CA THR A 23 -1.76 2.50 -4.62
C THR A 23 -1.51 2.20 -3.15
N VAL A 24 -0.97 3.17 -2.41
CA VAL A 24 -0.71 3.02 -0.97
C VAL A 24 -2.02 2.82 -0.20
N ILE A 25 -3.05 3.61 -0.50
CA ILE A 25 -4.38 3.46 0.13
C ILE A 25 -4.97 2.08 -0.17
N ARG A 26 -4.88 1.61 -1.41
CA ARG A 26 -5.41 0.30 -1.80
C ARG A 26 -4.70 -0.84 -1.08
N LEU A 27 -3.37 -0.85 -1.07
CA LEU A 27 -2.57 -1.86 -0.35
C LEU A 27 -2.95 -1.88 1.14
N PHE A 28 -3.00 -0.70 1.77
CA PHE A 28 -3.37 -0.60 3.18
C PHE A 28 -4.79 -1.11 3.46
N ARG A 29 -5.75 -0.83 2.58
CA ARG A 29 -7.12 -1.38 2.69
C ARG A 29 -7.15 -2.90 2.59
N GLU A 30 -6.37 -3.48 1.68
CA GLU A 30 -6.26 -4.93 1.55
C GLU A 30 -5.67 -5.56 2.82
N GLU A 31 -4.64 -4.96 3.41
CA GLU A 31 -4.00 -5.43 4.64
C GLU A 31 -4.92 -5.37 5.87
N LEU A 32 -5.88 -4.43 5.87
CA LEU A 32 -6.86 -4.25 6.96
C LEU A 32 -8.13 -5.10 6.81
N ALA A 33 -8.26 -5.92 5.76
CA ALA A 33 -9.52 -6.62 5.45
C ALA A 33 -9.93 -7.68 6.49
N GLY A 34 -9.01 -8.12 7.37
CA GLY A 34 -9.30 -9.07 8.44
C GLY A 34 -8.13 -9.99 8.77
N ALA A 35 -8.40 -11.03 9.56
CA ALA A 35 -7.39 -12.00 9.94
C ALA A 35 -6.79 -12.69 8.70
N GLY A 36 -5.46 -12.68 8.57
CA GLY A 36 -4.73 -13.24 7.43
C GLY A 36 -4.55 -12.30 6.24
N ALA A 37 -5.23 -11.15 6.21
CA ALA A 37 -5.24 -10.27 5.04
C ALA A 37 -3.87 -9.68 4.69
N VAL A 38 -3.02 -9.40 5.69
CA VAL A 38 -1.62 -9.01 5.46
C VAL A 38 -0.86 -10.06 4.65
N ARG A 39 -0.96 -11.34 5.04
CA ARG A 39 -0.28 -12.44 4.33
C ARG A 39 -0.80 -12.60 2.90
N GLU A 40 -2.11 -12.52 2.72
CA GLU A 40 -2.71 -12.62 1.39
C GLU A 40 -2.33 -11.43 0.48
N THR A 41 -2.21 -10.23 1.04
CA THR A 41 -1.75 -9.05 0.29
C THR A 41 -0.28 -9.21 -0.13
N LEU A 42 0.59 -9.70 0.76
CA LEU A 42 1.99 -9.97 0.44
C LEU A 42 2.16 -11.05 -0.63
N LYS A 43 1.36 -12.12 -0.61
CA LYS A 43 1.36 -13.15 -1.67
C LYS A 43 1.11 -12.56 -3.06
N LYS A 44 0.18 -11.60 -3.16
CA LYS A 44 -0.18 -10.98 -4.44
C LYS A 44 0.94 -10.13 -5.03
N TYR A 45 1.70 -9.41 -4.18
CA TYR A 45 2.53 -8.31 -4.64
C TYR A 45 4.02 -8.42 -4.28
N ALA A 46 4.40 -9.24 -3.30
CA ALA A 46 5.74 -9.18 -2.69
C ALA A 46 6.42 -10.55 -2.47
N ASP A 47 5.68 -11.65 -2.41
CA ASP A 47 6.27 -12.94 -2.03
C ASP A 47 6.91 -13.70 -3.22
N GLY A 48 6.62 -13.29 -4.46
CA GLY A 48 7.09 -13.99 -5.67
C GLY A 48 6.28 -15.25 -6.01
N TYR A 49 5.24 -15.57 -5.23
CA TYR A 49 4.29 -16.65 -5.49
C TYR A 49 3.54 -16.42 -6.80
N TYR A 50 3.74 -17.36 -7.71
CA TYR A 50 2.94 -17.50 -8.92
C TYR A 50 1.85 -18.55 -8.63
N PRO A 51 0.57 -18.16 -8.53
CA PRO A 51 -0.51 -19.14 -8.47
C PRO A 51 -0.61 -19.74 -9.88
N GLY A 52 0.03 -20.89 -10.09
CA GLY A 52 -0.14 -21.68 -11.31
C GLY A 52 -1.61 -21.94 -11.62
#